data_AF-A0A920DZC1-F1
#
_entry.id   AF-A0A920DZC1-F1
#
_cell.length_a   1.000
_cell.length_b   1.000
_cell.length_c   1.000
_cell.angle_alpha   90.00
_cell.angle_beta   90.00
_cell.angle_gamma   90.00
#
_symmetry.space_group_name_H-M   'P 1'
#
loop_
_entity.id
_entity.type
_entity.pdbx_description
1 polymer ?
#
loop_
_entity_poly.entity_id
_entity_poly.type
_entity_poly.pdbx_seq_one_letter_code
_entity_poly.pdbx_strand_id
1 'polypeptide(L)' 'MFLAVLAASYQEEELDENNTRIVLKIPDFLAPYKLAILPLVKKDGLSEYAKKII' A
#
# COMPACT_ATOMS: atom_id res chain seq x y z
N MET A 1 -8.18 17.77 11.00
CA MET A 1 -7.04 17.74 10.04
C MET A 1 -6.78 16.38 9.37
N PHE A 2 -7.38 15.27 9.82
CA PHE A 2 -7.23 13.95 9.16
C PHE A 2 -7.74 13.92 7.71
N LEU A 3 -8.98 14.37 7.48
CA LEU A 3 -9.60 14.36 6.15
C LEU A 3 -8.84 15.23 5.14
N ALA A 4 -8.26 16.34 5.58
CA ALA A 4 -7.49 17.23 4.70
C ALA A 4 -6.26 16.52 4.12
N VAL A 5 -5.57 15.69 4.92
CA VAL A 5 -4.44 14.88 4.44
C VAL A 5 -4.91 13.84 3.43
N LEU A 6 -6.02 13.14 3.71
CA LEU A 6 -6.56 12.15 2.77
C LEU A 6 -6.98 12.78 1.44
N ALA A 7 -7.68 13.92 1.49
CA ALA A 7 -8.12 14.63 0.30
C ALA A 7 -6.93 15.15 -0.52
N ALA A 8 -5.89 15.67 0.12
CA ALA A 8 -4.68 16.15 -0.56
C ALA A 8 -3.83 15.01 -1.16
N SER A 9 -3.92 13.80 -0.60
CA SER A 9 -3.15 12.64 -1.03
C SER A 9 -3.87 11.76 -2.06
N TYR A 10 -5.15 11.99 -2.35
CA TYR A 10 -5.93 11.21 -3.30
C TYR A 10 -5.51 11.49 -4.75
N GLN A 11 -5.08 10.44 -5.47
CA GLN A 11 -4.64 10.54 -6.87
C GLN A 11 -5.21 9.37 -7.67
N GLU A 12 -5.79 9.66 -8.83
CA GLU A 12 -6.17 8.66 -9.84
C GLU A 12 -5.10 8.64 -10.93
N GLU A 13 -4.52 7.47 -11.16
CA GLU A 13 -3.49 7.25 -12.17
C GLU A 13 -4.06 6.33 -13.27
N GLU A 14 -3.91 6.74 -14.53
CA GLU A 14 -4.13 5.88 -15.69
C GLU A 14 -2.91 4.96 -15.87
N LEU A 15 -3.13 3.65 -16.02
CA LEU A 15 -2.04 2.70 -16.32
C LEU A 15 -1.99 2.39 -17.81
N ASP A 16 -3.06 1.79 -18.32
CA ASP A 16 -3.19 1.25 -19.68
C ASP A 16 -4.54 1.70 -20.26
N GLU A 17 -4.76 1.49 -21.57
CA GLU A 17 -5.89 2.03 -22.37
C GLU A 17 -7.31 1.86 -21.76
N ASN A 18 -7.50 1.03 -20.72
CA ASN A 18 -8.77 0.93 -19.99
C ASN A 18 -8.63 0.71 -18.47
N ASN A 19 -7.47 0.96 -17.86
CA ASN A 19 -7.27 0.70 -16.42
C ASN A 19 -6.84 1.96 -15.66
N THR A 20 -7.55 2.24 -14.57
CA THR A 20 -7.20 3.27 -13.60
C THR A 20 -6.93 2.63 -12.24
N ARG A 21 -6.03 3.25 -11.47
CA ARG A 21 -5.83 2.92 -10.06
C ARG A 21 -5.90 4.18 -9.21
N ILE A 22 -6.28 3.99 -7.96
CA ILE A 22 -6.24 5.04 -6.95
C ILE A 22 -4.97 4.85 -6.11
N VAL A 23 -4.19 5.91 -5.96
CA VAL A 23 -3.02 5.96 -5.09
C VAL A 23 -3.27 7.01 -4.01
N LEU A 24 -3.04 6.65 -2.74
CA LEU A 24 -3.01 7.60 -1.63
C LEU A 24 -1.55 7.98 -1.35
N LYS A 25 -1.11 9.11 -1.89
CA LYS A 25 0.25 9.64 -1.73
C LYS A 25 0.40 10.39 -0.40
N ILE A 26 0.21 9.65 0.69
CA ILE A 26 0.32 10.15 2.06
C ILE A 26 1.81 10.44 2.36
N PRO A 27 2.16 11.57 3.00
CA PRO A 27 3.54 11.83 3.41
C PRO A 27 4.12 10.69 4.26
N ASP A 28 5.37 10.31 4.00
CA ASP A 28 6.00 9.10 4.58
C ASP A 28 5.90 9.04 6.11
N PHE A 29 6.04 10.17 6.81
CA PHE A 29 5.95 10.22 8.26
C PHE A 29 4.53 9.98 8.79
N LEU A 30 3.49 10.32 8.01
CA LEU A 30 2.07 10.12 8.35
C LEU A 30 1.49 8.80 7.83
N ALA A 31 2.19 8.09 6.95
CA ALA A 31 1.70 6.83 6.40
C ALA A 31 1.34 5.82 7.53
N PRO A 32 0.14 5.21 7.51
CA PRO A 32 -0.32 4.30 8.57
C PRO A 32 0.47 2.99 8.62
N TYR A 33 0.93 2.52 7.45
CA TYR A 33 1.80 1.36 7.30
C TYR A 33 3.06 1.80 6.56
N LYS A 34 4.25 1.50 7.11
CA LYS A 34 5.54 1.90 6.51
C LYS A 34 6.09 0.89 5.51
N LEU A 35 5.75 -0.39 5.70
CA LEU A 35 6.22 -1.51 4.88
C LEU A 35 5.16 -2.61 4.84
N ALA A 36 5.12 -3.35 3.73
CA ALA A 36 4.24 -4.50 3.56
C ALA A 36 5.10 -5.70 3.13
N ILE A 37 5.00 -6.79 3.88
CA ILE A 37 5.68 -8.06 3.57
C ILE A 37 4.64 -9.01 3.01
N LEU A 38 4.69 -9.22 1.69
CA LEU A 38 3.69 -10.00 0.96
C LEU A 38 4.34 -11.24 0.34
N PRO A 39 4.07 -12.46 0.84
CA PRO A 39 4.60 -13.67 0.23
C PRO A 39 3.96 -13.88 -1.14
N LEU A 40 4.78 -14.21 -2.15
CA LEU A 40 4.32 -14.41 -3.52
C LEU A 40 3.39 -15.63 -3.66
N VAL A 41 3.63 -16.68 -2.86
CA VAL A 41 2.84 -17.92 -2.87
C VAL A 41 2.52 -18.39 -1.45
N LYS A 42 1.36 -19.03 -1.28
CA LYS A 42 0.92 -19.64 -0.02
C LYS A 42 1.47 -21.06 0.17
N LYS A 43 2.76 -21.27 -0.12
CA LYS A 43 3.45 -22.57 0.00
C LYS A 43 4.64 -22.47 0.95
N ASP A 44 5.13 -23.62 1.40
CA ASP A 44 6.39 -23.78 2.16
C ASP A 44 6.48 -22.92 3.43
N GLY A 45 5.34 -22.58 4.04
CA GLY A 45 5.30 -21.75 5.24
C GLY A 45 5.75 -20.30 5.02
N LEU A 46 5.84 -19.80 3.78
CA LEU A 46 6.26 -18.42 3.49
C LEU A 46 5.45 -17.36 4.23
N SER A 47 4.16 -17.61 4.47
CA SER A 47 3.31 -16.75 5.30
C SER A 47 3.75 -16.68 6.76
N GLU A 48 4.30 -17.76 7.32
CA GLU A 48 4.83 -17.77 8.68
C GLU A 48 6.17 -17.06 8.76
N TYR A 49 7.04 -17.26 7.77
CA TYR A 49 8.30 -16.52 7.67
C TYR A 49 8.06 -15.02 7.53
N ALA A 50 7.12 -14.60 6.69
CA ALA A 50 6.75 -13.19 6.53
C ALA A 50 6.30 -12.54 7.85
N LYS A 51 5.50 -13.27 8.66
CA LYS A 51 5.04 -12.80 9.97
C LYS A 51 6.16 -12.70 11.02
N LYS A 52 7.23 -13.50 10.92
CA LYS A 52 8.37 -13.47 11.85
C LYS A 52 9.29 -12.26 11.66
N ILE A 53 9.18 -11.53 10.55
CA ILE A 53 10.03 -10.38 10.25
C ILE A 53 9.58 -9.13 11.03
N ILE A 54 8.34 -9.12 11.55
CA ILE A 54 7.73 -8.05 12.35
C ILE A 54 7.75 -8.46 13.83
#